data_AF-A0A811KC60-F1
#
_entry.id   AF-A0A811KC60-F1
#
_cell.length_a   1.000
_cell.length_b   1.000
_cell.length_c   1.000
_cell.angle_alpha   90.00
_cell.angle_beta   90.00
_cell.angle_gamma   90.00
#
_symmetry.space_group_name_H-M   'P 1'
#
loop_
_entity.id
_entity.type
_entity.pdbx_description
1 polymer ?
#
loop_
_entity_poly.entity_id
_entity_poly.type
_entity_poly.pdbx_seq_one_letter_code
_entity_poly.pdbx_strand_id
1 'polypeptide(L)'
;MLVIILELRYKFNFKFVELAQHFRTAKPSLEEITIILLITFCYHYEDVIGICPELDKYKDRVLREWSEDLRARYKEDSYSKMIELTMLSKKCSDVNKFSTTFLVYIDTMAMTTDKLKFNDDTIQ
;
A
#
# COMPACT_ATOMS: atom_id res chain seq x y z
N MET A 1 22.64 -14.10 -0.47
CA MET A 1 21.73 -13.55 0.58
C MET A 1 21.80 -12.03 0.68
N LEU A 2 22.95 -11.43 1.01
CA LEU A 2 23.11 -9.97 1.11
C LEU A 2 22.68 -9.21 -0.16
N VAL A 3 23.05 -9.71 -1.34
CA VAL A 3 22.70 -9.12 -2.64
C VAL A 3 21.18 -9.03 -2.85
N ILE A 4 20.43 -10.09 -2.49
CA ILE A 4 18.97 -10.13 -2.65
C ILE A 4 18.29 -9.13 -1.70
N ILE A 5 18.77 -9.03 -0.45
CA ILE A 5 18.26 -8.06 0.53
C ILE A 5 18.49 -6.62 0.04
N LEU A 6 19.67 -6.34 -0.50
CA LEU A 6 19.99 -5.03 -1.06
C LEU A 6 19.11 -4.70 -2.27
N GLU A 7 18.85 -5.68 -3.15
CA GLU A 7 17.98 -5.52 -4.32
C GLU A 7 16.52 -5.24 -3.91
N LEU A 8 15.99 -5.99 -2.93
CA LEU A 8 14.65 -5.78 -2.42
C LEU A 8 14.51 -4.43 -1.71
N ARG A 9 15.51 -4.02 -0.92
CA ARG A 9 15.56 -2.71 -0.28
C ARG A 9 15.57 -1.58 -1.32
N TYR A 10 16.37 -1.74 -2.38
CA TYR A 10 16.39 -0.79 -3.49
C TYR A 10 15.01 -0.67 -4.16
N LYS A 11 14.36 -1.80 -4.48
CA LYS A 11 13.01 -1.84 -5.08
C LYS A 11 11.96 -1.19 -4.18
N PHE A 12 12.00 -1.43 -2.87
CA PHE A 12 11.10 -0.77 -1.92
C PHE A 12 11.32 0.75 -1.92
N ASN A 13 12.56 1.19 -1.74
CA ASN A 13 12.90 2.61 -1.68
C ASN A 13 12.50 3.34 -2.96
N PHE A 14 12.74 2.72 -4.13
CA PHE A 14 12.33 3.28 -5.41
C PHE A 14 10.82 3.49 -5.48
N LYS A 15 10.02 2.47 -5.15
CA LYS A 15 8.55 2.56 -5.13
C LYS A 15 8.04 3.59 -4.12
N PHE A 16 8.68 3.69 -2.95
CA PHE A 16 8.32 4.67 -1.93
C PHE A 16 8.61 6.11 -2.39
N VAL A 17 9.77 6.35 -3.01
CA VAL A 17 10.12 7.66 -3.57
C VAL A 17 9.17 8.04 -4.70
N GLU A 18 8.83 7.10 -5.59
CA GLU A 18 7.83 7.30 -6.65
C GLU A 18 6.47 7.70 -6.05
N LEU A 19 6.00 6.97 -5.02
CA LEU A 19 4.77 7.31 -4.31
C LEU A 19 4.82 8.73 -3.73
N ALA A 20 5.91 9.09 -3.06
CA ALA A 20 6.10 10.42 -2.48
C ALA A 20 6.09 11.53 -3.56
N GLN A 21 6.65 11.28 -4.74
CA GLN A 21 6.57 12.20 -5.88
C GLN A 21 5.14 12.38 -6.37
N HIS A 22 4.34 11.31 -6.44
CA HIS A 22 2.93 11.42 -6.80
C HIS A 22 2.13 12.25 -5.79
N PHE A 23 2.35 12.06 -4.48
CA PHE A 23 1.73 12.91 -3.45
C PHE A 23 2.15 14.37 -3.58
N ARG A 24 3.44 14.63 -3.84
CA ARG A 24 3.96 15.99 -4.02
C ARG A 24 3.34 16.69 -5.24
N THR A 25 3.08 15.96 -6.31
CA THR A 25 2.48 16.52 -7.54
C THR A 25 0.97 16.72 -7.37
N ALA A 26 0.26 15.72 -6.85
CA ALA A 26 -1.20 15.76 -6.68
C ALA A 26 -1.66 16.72 -5.57
N LYS A 27 -0.78 16.99 -4.59
CA LYS A 27 -1.01 17.88 -3.43
C LYS A 27 -2.39 17.68 -2.79
N PRO A 28 -2.73 16.44 -2.36
CA PRO A 28 -4.04 16.18 -1.81
C PRO A 28 -4.29 16.98 -0.52
N SER A 29 -5.52 17.44 -0.32
CA SER A 29 -5.97 18.03 0.94
C SER A 29 -5.97 17.00 2.07
N LEU A 30 -6.11 17.44 3.32
CA LEU A 30 -6.18 16.53 4.47
C LEU A 30 -7.38 15.56 4.36
N GLU A 31 -8.51 16.08 3.90
CA GLU A 31 -9.72 15.28 3.63
C GLU A 31 -9.44 14.25 2.53
N GLU A 32 -8.78 14.65 1.44
CA GLU A 32 -8.43 13.74 0.34
C GLU A 32 -7.43 12.66 0.79
N ILE A 33 -6.47 12.99 1.65
CA ILE A 33 -5.56 12.02 2.28
C ILE A 33 -6.35 11.01 3.10
N THR A 34 -7.34 11.47 3.87
CA THR A 34 -8.20 10.59 4.68
C THR A 34 -8.94 9.59 3.79
N ILE A 35 -9.52 10.05 2.68
CA ILE A 35 -10.20 9.15 1.74
C ILE A 35 -9.23 8.18 1.06
N ILE A 36 -8.04 8.65 0.66
CA ILE A 36 -6.99 7.76 0.13
C ILE A 36 -6.69 6.63 1.13
N LEU A 37 -6.52 6.95 2.41
CA LEU A 37 -6.25 5.95 3.45
C LEU A 37 -7.40 4.95 3.61
N LEU A 38 -8.66 5.41 3.58
CA LEU A 38 -9.84 4.54 3.68
C LEU A 38 -9.96 3.59 2.48
N ILE A 39 -9.72 4.07 1.26
CA ILE A 39 -9.76 3.24 0.05
C ILE A 39 -8.57 2.25 0.05
N THR A 40 -7.37 2.70 0.42
CA THR A 40 -6.20 1.82 0.56
C THR A 40 -6.44 0.73 1.60
N PHE A 41 -7.11 1.04 2.71
CA PHE A 41 -7.51 0.05 3.71
C PHE A 41 -8.43 -1.02 3.09
N CYS A 42 -9.43 -0.61 2.31
CA CYS A 42 -10.33 -1.57 1.63
C CYS A 42 -9.55 -2.49 0.68
N TYR A 43 -8.66 -1.94 -0.15
CA TYR A 43 -7.80 -2.74 -1.04
C TYR A 43 -6.91 -3.73 -0.29
N HIS A 44 -6.35 -3.32 0.85
CA HIS A 44 -5.53 -4.22 1.66
C HIS A 44 -6.34 -5.41 2.19
N TYR A 45 -7.56 -5.18 2.68
CA TYR A 45 -8.39 -6.26 3.19
C TYR A 45 -8.91 -7.18 2.08
N GLU A 46 -9.28 -6.64 0.91
CA GLU A 46 -9.63 -7.46 -0.26
C GLU A 46 -8.50 -8.45 -0.62
N ASP A 47 -7.25 -8.00 -0.53
CA ASP A 47 -6.08 -8.85 -0.78
C ASP A 47 -5.84 -9.92 0.31
N VAL A 48 -6.21 -9.66 1.57
CA VAL A 48 -5.93 -10.54 2.72
C VAL A 48 -7.05 -11.54 2.98
N ILE A 49 -8.30 -11.08 3.03
CA ILE A 49 -9.47 -11.90 3.39
C ILE A 49 -10.31 -12.31 2.18
N GLY A 50 -10.02 -11.78 0.98
CA GLY A 50 -10.83 -11.99 -0.21
C GLY A 50 -12.08 -11.12 -0.24
N ILE A 51 -13.08 -11.54 -1.02
CA ILE A 51 -14.33 -10.78 -1.21
C ILE A 51 -15.12 -10.76 0.11
N CYS A 52 -15.28 -9.57 0.68
CA CYS A 52 -16.10 -9.32 1.87
C CYS A 52 -17.21 -8.32 1.51
N PRO A 53 -18.49 -8.76 1.44
CA PRO A 53 -19.60 -7.91 1.01
C PRO A 53 -19.78 -6.64 1.85
N GLU A 54 -19.46 -6.69 3.14
CA GLU A 54 -19.53 -5.54 4.05
C GLU A 54 -18.48 -4.49 3.72
N LEU A 55 -17.25 -4.94 3.43
CA LEU A 55 -16.14 -4.08 3.02
C LEU A 55 -16.38 -3.48 1.63
N ASP A 56 -16.93 -4.26 0.70
CA ASP A 56 -17.32 -3.75 -0.62
C ASP A 56 -18.40 -2.67 -0.50
N LYS A 57 -19.45 -2.90 0.30
CA LYS A 57 -20.47 -1.88 0.60
C LYS A 57 -19.88 -0.63 1.24
N TYR A 58 -18.91 -0.80 2.13
CA TYR A 58 -18.22 0.33 2.77
C TYR A 58 -17.40 1.13 1.76
N LYS A 59 -16.59 0.45 0.93
CA LYS A 59 -15.81 1.05 -0.16
C LYS A 59 -16.70 1.82 -1.13
N ASP A 60 -17.82 1.22 -1.56
CA ASP A 60 -18.79 1.84 -2.48
C ASP A 60 -19.41 3.10 -1.87
N ARG A 61 -19.73 3.05 -0.56
CA ARG A 61 -20.24 4.21 0.17
C ARG A 61 -19.22 5.35 0.21
N VAL A 62 -17.97 5.05 0.55
CA VAL A 62 -16.87 6.04 0.58
C VAL A 62 -16.69 6.67 -0.79
N LEU A 63 -16.62 5.86 -1.85
CA LEU A 63 -16.47 6.35 -3.23
C LEU A 63 -17.65 7.22 -3.67
N ARG A 64 -18.89 6.82 -3.34
CA ARG A 64 -20.08 7.58 -3.69
C ARG A 64 -20.11 8.95 -3.00
N GLU A 65 -20.03 8.96 -1.67
CA GLU A 65 -20.09 10.20 -0.87
C GLU A 65 -18.98 11.16 -1.29
N TRP A 66 -17.78 10.63 -1.54
CA TRP A 66 -16.67 11.44 -1.99
C TRP A 66 -16.83 11.94 -3.43
N SER A 67 -17.41 11.13 -4.34
CA SER A 67 -17.66 11.59 -5.71
C SER A 67 -18.62 12.76 -5.79
N GLU A 68 -19.55 12.86 -4.83
CA GLU A 68 -20.49 13.99 -4.70
C GLU A 68 -19.77 15.22 -4.17
N ASP A 69 -18.95 15.04 -3.14
CA ASP A 69 -18.11 16.12 -2.59
C ASP A 69 -17.10 16.66 -3.61
N LEU A 70 -16.41 15.79 -4.37
CA LEU A 70 -15.52 16.22 -5.45
C LEU A 70 -16.26 16.98 -6.55
N ARG A 71 -17.48 16.55 -6.91
CA ARG A 71 -18.32 17.27 -7.88
C ARG A 71 -18.68 18.68 -7.38
N ALA A 72 -18.97 18.82 -6.09
CA ALA A 72 -19.25 20.12 -5.49
C ALA A 72 -18.00 21.03 -5.46
N ARG A 73 -16.82 20.49 -5.16
CA ARG A 73 -15.57 21.26 -5.01
C ARG A 73 -14.86 21.58 -6.33
N TYR A 74 -14.77 20.61 -7.23
CA TYR A 74 -13.94 20.68 -8.45
C TYR A 74 -14.76 20.82 -9.74
N LYS A 75 -16.10 20.71 -9.68
CA LYS A 75 -17.00 20.88 -10.83
C LYS A 75 -16.59 20.00 -12.01
N GLU A 76 -16.17 20.58 -13.13
CA GLU A 76 -15.79 19.89 -14.36
C GLU A 76 -14.53 19.02 -14.17
N ASP A 77 -13.65 19.39 -13.25
CA ASP A 77 -12.40 18.66 -12.97
C ASP A 77 -12.61 17.48 -11.99
N SER A 78 -13.82 17.29 -11.46
CA SER A 78 -14.08 16.31 -10.41
C SER A 78 -13.75 14.88 -10.82
N TYR A 79 -13.99 14.53 -12.10
CA TYR A 79 -13.71 13.20 -12.61
C TYR A 79 -12.21 12.93 -12.73
N SER A 80 -11.45 13.90 -13.25
CA SER A 80 -9.99 13.84 -13.31
C SER A 80 -9.40 13.70 -11.90
N LYS A 81 -9.92 14.48 -10.95
CA LYS A 81 -9.49 14.41 -9.55
C LYS A 81 -9.80 13.07 -8.90
N MET A 82 -10.98 12.50 -9.16
CA MET A 82 -11.35 11.17 -8.67
C MET A 82 -10.42 10.08 -9.21
N ILE A 83 -10.05 10.12 -10.49
CA ILE A 83 -9.08 9.19 -11.09
C ILE A 83 -7.72 9.34 -10.41
N GLU A 84 -7.20 10.56 -10.28
CA GLU A 84 -5.90 10.83 -9.66
C GLU A 84 -5.81 10.22 -8.26
N LEU A 85 -6.82 10.46 -7.42
CA LEU A 85 -6.81 10.01 -6.03
C LEU A 85 -7.05 8.50 -5.90
N THR A 86 -7.84 7.90 -6.80
CA THR A 86 -8.00 6.44 -6.88
C THR A 86 -6.69 5.77 -7.29
N MET A 87 -5.96 6.35 -8.25
CA MET A 87 -4.62 5.86 -8.63
C MET A 87 -3.62 5.97 -7.48
N LEU A 88 -3.63 7.08 -6.72
CA LEU A 88 -2.81 7.22 -5.51
C LEU A 88 -3.14 6.14 -4.47
N SER A 89 -4.42 5.87 -4.24
CA SER A 89 -4.88 4.84 -3.31
C SER A 89 -4.38 3.44 -3.69
N LYS A 90 -4.39 3.13 -5.00
CA LYS A 90 -3.84 1.88 -5.54
C LYS A 90 -2.32 1.81 -5.35
N LYS A 91 -1.58 2.88 -5.63
CA LYS A 91 -0.12 2.93 -5.43
C LYS A 91 0.26 2.75 -3.96
N CYS A 92 -0.51 3.33 -3.04
CA CYS A 92 -0.32 3.10 -1.60
C CYS A 92 -0.50 1.62 -1.26
N SER A 93 -1.54 0.97 -1.80
CA SER A 93 -1.78 -0.47 -1.60
C SER A 93 -0.61 -1.31 -2.15
N ASP A 94 -0.12 -0.99 -3.36
CA ASP A 94 1.00 -1.71 -3.99
C ASP A 94 2.29 -1.61 -3.16
N VAL A 95 2.60 -0.42 -2.61
CA VAL A 95 3.76 -0.23 -1.73
C VAL A 95 3.59 -1.01 -0.42
N ASN A 96 2.39 -1.02 0.17
CA ASN A 96 2.09 -1.78 1.37
C ASN A 96 2.17 -3.31 1.18
N LYS A 97 1.74 -3.79 0.01
CA LYS A 97 1.87 -5.20 -0.37
C LYS A 97 3.34 -5.59 -0.51
N PHE A 98 4.12 -4.73 -1.16
CA PHE A 98 5.56 -4.95 -1.30
C PHE A 98 6.28 -4.92 0.05
N SER A 99 5.96 -3.98 0.94
CA SER A 99 6.56 -3.91 2.28
C SER A 99 6.26 -5.16 3.11
N THR A 100 5.02 -5.65 3.07
CA THR A 100 4.61 -6.88 3.75
C THR A 100 5.42 -8.08 3.24
N THR A 101 5.57 -8.20 1.91
CA THR A 101 6.36 -9.27 1.29
C THR A 101 7.84 -9.18 1.67
N PHE A 102 8.38 -7.96 1.69
CA PHE A 102 9.77 -7.69 2.06
C PHE A 102 10.05 -8.05 3.52
N LEU A 103 9.14 -7.70 4.44
CA LEU A 103 9.27 -8.02 5.87
C LEU A 103 9.23 -9.54 6.10
N VAL A 104 8.26 -10.24 5.50
CA VAL A 104 8.17 -11.71 5.59
C VAL A 104 9.43 -12.38 5.08
N TYR A 105 10.02 -11.87 3.99
CA TYR A 105 11.28 -12.39 3.47
C TYR A 105 12.44 -12.18 4.45
N ILE A 106 12.55 -11.00 5.06
CA ILE A 106 13.58 -10.72 6.09
C ILE A 106 13.41 -11.67 7.27
N ASP A 107 12.20 -11.82 7.79
CA ASP A 107 11.91 -12.66 8.96
C ASP A 107 12.24 -14.14 8.68
N THR A 108 11.87 -14.64 7.50
CA THR A 108 12.20 -16.01 7.06
C THR A 108 13.72 -16.22 6.99
N MET A 109 14.46 -15.23 6.49
CA MET A 109 15.93 -15.31 6.40
C MET A 109 16.60 -15.24 7.78
N ALA A 110 16.09 -14.42 8.71
CA ALA A 110 16.56 -14.37 10.08
C ALA A 110 16.37 -15.73 10.79
N MET A 111 15.17 -16.31 10.71
CA MET A 111 14.87 -17.62 11.30
C MET A 111 15.72 -18.75 10.70
N THR A 112 16.01 -18.71 9.40
CA THR A 112 16.86 -19.72 8.74
C THR A 112 18.31 -19.61 9.20
N THR A 113 18.80 -18.39 9.39
CA THR A 113 20.17 -18.13 9.88
C THR A 113 20.35 -18.60 11.33
N ASP A 114 19.34 -18.40 12.18
CA ASP A 114 19.40 -18.84 13.58
C ASP A 114 19.33 -20.37 13.72
N LYS A 115 18.57 -21.05 12.85
CA LYS A 115 18.55 -22.53 12.79
C LYS A 115 19.88 -23.13 12.35
N LEU A 116 20.58 -22.48 11.41
CA LEU A 116 21.91 -22.94 10.97
C LEU A 116 22.94 -22.82 12.11
N LYS A 117 22.91 -21.73 12.88
CA LYS A 117 23.79 -21.56 14.05
C LYS A 117 23.54 -22.61 15.14
N PHE A 118 22.27 -22.88 15.46
CA PHE A 118 21.91 -23.89 16.45
C PHE A 118 22.38 -25.30 16.08
N ASN A 119 22.34 -25.66 14.79
CA ASN A 119 22.80 -26.97 14.33
C ASN A 119 24.33 -27.12 14.43
N ASP A 120 25.10 -26.06 14.14
CA ASP A 120 26.56 -26.07 14.26
C ASP A 120 27.01 -26.20 15.73
N ASP A 121 26.25 -25.63 16.68
CA ASP A 121 26.54 -25.71 18.11
C ASP A 121 26.19 -27.09 18.74
N THR A 122 25.28 -27.87 18.12
CA THR A 122 24.89 -29.22 18.59
C THR A 122 25.76 -30.37 18.06
N ILE A 123 26.70 -30.11 17.15
CA ILE A 123 27.60 -31.12 16.56
C ILE A 123 28.97 -31.19 17.30
N GLN A 124 29.11 -30.52 18.44
CA GLN A 124 30.27 -30.67 19.35
C GLN A 124 30.02 -31.74 20.42
#